data_AF-A0A1F5YMI1-F1
#
_entry.id   AF-A0A1F5YMI1-F1
#
_cell.length_a   1.000
_cell.length_b   1.000
_cell.length_c   1.000
_cell.angle_alpha   90.00
_cell.angle_beta   90.00
_cell.angle_gamma   90.00
#
_symmetry.space_group_name_H-M   'P 1'
#
loop_
_entity.id
_entity.type
_entity.pdbx_description
1 polymer ?
#
loop_
_entity_poly.entity_id
_entity_poly.type
_entity_poly.pdbx_seq_one_letter_code
_entity_poly.pdbx_strand_id
1 'polypeptide(L)'
;MERKTGKLPEVITFAVNTFLELGPEAQEVALPLITEATIQRGRFFNEGPYSTQAEGTALENRWKDYLRTITDTFAQTIDPTYWPGHGANLTELDRQRILFLNIFNNLDGTTLLQTLDQIEWLLQK
;
A
#
# COMPACT_ATOMS: atom_id res chain seq x y z
N MET A 1 -0.05 -1.44 27.63
CA MET A 1 1.06 -0.52 27.30
C MET A 1 0.45 0.67 26.57
N GLU A 2 0.30 1.80 27.25
CA GLU A 2 -0.11 3.05 26.58
C GLU A 2 1.09 3.56 25.76
N ARG A 3 1.02 3.41 24.43
CA ARG A 3 2.01 4.05 23.55
C ARG A 3 1.73 5.56 23.60
N LYS A 4 2.72 6.32 24.08
CA LYS A 4 2.74 7.79 24.04
C LYS A 4 2.33 8.23 22.63
N THR A 5 1.29 9.05 22.54
CA THR A 5 0.86 9.74 21.32
C THR A 5 1.93 10.76 20.92
N GLY A 6 3.06 10.28 20.43
CA GLY A 6 3.92 11.07 19.56
C GLY A 6 3.12 11.40 18.30
N LYS A 7 3.30 12.60 17.75
CA LYS A 7 2.74 12.90 16.42
C LYS A 7 3.23 11.84 15.45
N LEU A 8 2.30 11.15 14.79
CA LEU A 8 2.64 10.21 13.73
C LEU A 8 3.47 10.95 12.67
N PRO A 9 4.48 10.30 12.08
CA PRO A 9 5.13 10.81 10.88
C PRO A 9 4.10 11.25 9.83
N GLU A 10 4.38 12.36 9.14
CA GLU A 10 3.45 12.93 8.13
C GLU A 10 3.12 11.92 7.04
N VAL A 11 4.10 11.10 6.65
CA VAL A 11 3.94 10.05 5.64
C VAL A 11 2.96 8.94 6.07
N ILE A 12 2.96 8.58 7.36
CA ILE A 12 2.01 7.61 7.93
C ILE A 12 0.62 8.24 8.00
N THR A 13 0.54 9.49 8.45
CA THR A 13 -0.73 10.23 8.52
C THR A 13 -1.36 10.37 7.13
N PHE A 14 -0.55 10.67 6.11
CA PHE A 14 -1.00 10.72 4.72
C PHE A 14 -1.54 9.37 4.26
N ALA A 15 -0.80 8.27 4.46
CA ALA A 15 -1.22 6.94 4.02
C ALA A 15 -2.52 6.47 4.72
N VAL A 16 -2.63 6.71 6.04
CA VAL A 16 -3.85 6.40 6.82
C VAL A 16 -5.05 7.21 6.34
N ASN A 17 -4.89 8.53 6.14
CA ASN A 17 -5.98 9.36 5.63
C ASN A 17 -6.39 8.93 4.21
N THR A 18 -5.41 8.62 3.36
CA THR A 18 -5.66 8.09 2.00
C THR A 18 -6.46 6.78 2.04
N PHE A 19 -6.15 5.89 2.99
CA PHE A 19 -6.96 4.67 3.20
C PHE A 19 -8.40 5.00 3.60
N LEU A 20 -8.60 5.95 4.52
CA LEU A 20 -9.94 6.35 4.98
C LEU A 20 -10.76 7.06 3.89
N GLU A 21 -10.11 7.63 2.87
CA GLU A 21 -10.77 8.21 1.69
C GLU A 21 -11.27 7.15 0.70
N LEU A 22 -10.85 5.89 0.84
CA LEU A 22 -11.42 4.78 0.10
C LEU A 22 -12.88 4.55 0.53
N GLY A 23 -13.71 4.07 -0.40
CA GLY A 23 -15.07 3.62 -0.05
C GLY A 23 -15.04 2.37 0.85
N PRO A 24 -16.09 2.08 1.65
CA PRO A 24 -16.08 0.94 2.57
C PRO A 24 -15.73 -0.41 1.92
N GLU A 25 -16.32 -0.71 0.76
CA GLU A 25 -16.01 -1.94 -0.01
C GLU A 25 -14.53 -1.98 -0.45
N ALA A 26 -13.98 -0.83 -0.85
CA ALA A 26 -12.58 -0.71 -1.21
C ALA A 26 -11.66 -0.85 0.01
N GLN A 27 -12.04 -0.38 1.20
CA GLN A 27 -11.27 -0.56 2.43
C GLN A 27 -11.16 -2.05 2.81
N GLU A 28 -12.25 -2.81 2.68
CA GLU A 28 -12.27 -4.26 2.96
C GLU A 28 -11.32 -5.04 2.04
N VAL A 29 -11.23 -4.64 0.77
CA VAL A 29 -10.29 -5.23 -0.20
C VAL A 29 -8.86 -4.73 0.01
N ALA A 30 -8.69 -3.44 0.34
CA ALA A 30 -7.37 -2.81 0.48
C ALA A 30 -6.60 -3.37 1.67
N LEU A 31 -7.24 -3.59 2.83
CA LEU A 31 -6.56 -4.04 4.05
C LEU A 31 -5.72 -5.32 3.85
N PRO A 32 -6.27 -6.46 3.38
CA PRO A 32 -5.49 -7.67 3.17
C PRO A 32 -4.37 -7.49 2.13
N LEU A 33 -4.56 -6.63 1.14
CA LEU A 33 -3.55 -6.33 0.14
C LEU A 33 -2.42 -5.46 0.70
N ILE A 34 -2.71 -4.50 1.59
CA ILE A 34 -1.69 -3.73 2.32
C ILE A 34 -0.86 -4.66 3.21
N THR A 35 -1.50 -5.63 3.88
CA THR A 35 -0.81 -6.65 4.68
C THR A 35 0.16 -7.47 3.82
N GLU A 36 -0.29 -7.98 2.67
CA GLU A 36 0.56 -8.73 1.75
C GLU A 36 1.71 -7.85 1.20
N ALA A 37 1.42 -6.61 0.80
CA ALA A 37 2.44 -5.66 0.35
C ALA A 37 3.49 -5.37 1.44
N THR A 38 3.09 -5.31 2.71
CA THR A 38 4.00 -5.15 3.85
C THR A 38 4.96 -6.33 3.97
N ILE A 39 4.45 -7.55 3.83
CA ILE A 39 5.27 -8.77 3.85
C ILE A 39 6.25 -8.79 2.67
N GLN A 40 5.79 -8.43 1.47
CA GLN A 40 6.62 -8.44 0.26
C GLN A 40 7.69 -7.34 0.28
N ARG A 41 7.38 -6.15 0.81
CA ARG A 41 8.40 -5.11 1.05
C ARG A 41 9.47 -5.61 2.01
N GLY A 42 9.08 -6.31 3.07
CA GLY A 42 10.03 -6.98 3.96
C GLY A 42 10.92 -7.99 3.24
N ARG A 43 10.37 -8.81 2.32
CA ARG A 43 11.12 -9.81 1.54
C ARG A 43 12.09 -9.19 0.53
N PHE A 44 11.67 -8.15 -0.18
CA PHE A 44 12.54 -7.48 -1.17
C PHE A 44 13.70 -6.75 -0.52
N PHE A 45 13.53 -6.26 0.72
CA PHE A 45 14.52 -5.42 1.39
C PHE A 45 15.07 -6.04 2.69
N ASN A 46 15.04 -7.37 2.81
CA ASN A 46 15.46 -8.11 4.01
C ASN A 46 16.98 -8.29 4.15
N GLU A 47 17.72 -8.05 3.06
CA GLU A 47 19.17 -8.18 3.06
C GLU A 47 19.78 -6.88 3.58
N GLY A 48 20.91 -6.96 4.28
CA GLY A 48 21.61 -5.80 4.85
C GLY A 48 21.99 -4.73 3.82
N PRO A 49 22.79 -3.72 4.16
CA PRO A 49 23.13 -2.64 3.23
C PRO A 49 23.58 -3.21 1.87
N TYR A 50 22.84 -2.86 0.81
CA TYR A 50 23.06 -3.38 -0.53
C TYR A 50 24.50 -3.14 -0.95
N SER A 51 25.12 -4.18 -1.52
CA SER A 51 26.54 -4.13 -1.87
C SER A 51 26.80 -3.11 -2.98
N THR A 52 25.78 -2.80 -3.79
CA THR A 52 25.86 -1.79 -4.85
C THR A 52 24.57 -0.96 -5.01
N GLN A 53 24.71 0.23 -5.60
CA GLN A 53 23.58 1.08 -6.01
C GLN A 53 22.71 0.42 -7.09
N ALA A 54 23.29 -0.41 -7.95
CA ALA A 54 22.57 -1.12 -9.01
C ALA A 54 21.60 -2.16 -8.43
N GLU A 55 22.01 -2.89 -7.39
CA GLU A 55 21.14 -3.84 -6.67
C GLU A 55 19.96 -3.14 -6.02
N GLY A 56 20.19 -2.05 -5.29
CA GLY A 56 19.12 -1.25 -4.70
C GLY A 56 18.12 -0.73 -5.74
N THR A 57 18.61 -0.27 -6.89
CA THR A 57 17.75 0.20 -7.99
C THR A 57 16.92 -0.93 -8.59
N ALA A 58 17.50 -2.13 -8.76
CA ALA A 58 16.78 -3.29 -9.28
C ALA A 58 15.65 -3.73 -8.33
N LEU A 59 15.87 -3.69 -7.02
CA LEU A 59 14.86 -4.03 -6.03
C LEU A 59 13.72 -3.00 -5.98
N GLU A 60 14.04 -1.71 -6.08
CA GLU A 60 13.00 -0.66 -6.19
C GLU A 60 12.17 -0.79 -7.47
N ASN A 61 12.77 -1.22 -8.58
CA ASN A 61 12.00 -1.51 -9.79
C ASN A 61 11.08 -2.71 -9.61
N ARG A 62 11.55 -3.80 -8.99
CA ARG A 62 10.70 -4.96 -8.64
C ARG A 62 9.56 -4.58 -7.71
N TRP A 63 9.83 -3.70 -6.74
CA TRP A 63 8.80 -3.17 -5.85
C TRP A 63 7.74 -2.39 -6.62
N LYS A 64 8.14 -1.52 -7.55
CA LYS A 64 7.20 -0.77 -8.40
C LYS A 64 6.35 -1.70 -9.28
N ASP A 65 6.95 -2.74 -9.86
CA ASP A 65 6.21 -3.72 -10.66
C ASP A 65 5.24 -4.54 -9.81
N TYR A 66 5.64 -4.90 -8.58
CA TYR A 66 4.76 -5.52 -7.61
C TYR A 66 3.59 -4.61 -7.23
N LEU A 67 3.85 -3.32 -6.96
CA LEU A 67 2.81 -2.35 -6.66
C LEU A 67 1.80 -2.18 -7.80
N ARG A 68 2.23 -2.25 -9.07
CA ARG A 68 1.30 -2.29 -10.20
C ARG A 68 0.40 -3.53 -10.15
N THR A 69 1.00 -4.70 -9.93
CA THR A 69 0.29 -5.98 -9.88
C THR A 69 -0.75 -6.03 -8.76
N ILE A 70 -0.41 -5.56 -7.56
CA ILE A 70 -1.34 -5.55 -6.43
C ILE A 70 -2.46 -4.52 -6.61
N THR A 71 -2.14 -3.40 -7.27
CA THR A 71 -3.12 -2.35 -7.61
C THR A 71 -4.11 -2.83 -8.67
N ASP A 72 -3.66 -3.64 -9.64
CA ASP A 72 -4.54 -4.33 -10.58
C ASP A 72 -5.40 -5.38 -9.87
N THR A 73 -4.85 -6.13 -8.92
CA THR A 73 -5.58 -7.12 -8.12
C THR A 73 -6.70 -6.46 -7.30
N PHE A 74 -6.40 -5.32 -6.69
CA PHE A 74 -7.39 -4.48 -6.00
C PHE A 74 -8.55 -4.11 -6.93
N ALA A 75 -8.24 -3.59 -8.13
CA ALA A 75 -9.25 -3.18 -9.08
C ALA A 75 -10.11 -4.35 -9.60
N GLN A 76 -9.50 -5.51 -9.90
CA GLN A 76 -10.21 -6.72 -10.31
C GLN A 76 -11.15 -7.28 -9.23
N THR A 77 -10.77 -7.13 -7.96
CA THR A 77 -11.57 -7.63 -6.85
C THR A 77 -12.82 -6.77 -6.66
N ILE A 78 -12.69 -5.45 -6.84
CA ILE A 78 -13.83 -4.51 -6.77
C ILE A 78 -14.71 -4.63 -8.02
N ASP A 79 -14.10 -4.71 -9.21
CA ASP A 79 -14.80 -4.83 -10.48
C ASP A 79 -14.15 -5.95 -11.32
N PRO A 80 -14.80 -7.14 -11.40
CA PRO A 80 -14.31 -8.26 -12.19
C PRO A 80 -14.19 -7.99 -13.70
N THR A 81 -14.79 -6.91 -14.20
CA THR A 81 -14.68 -6.49 -15.60
C THR A 81 -13.42 -5.66 -15.89
N TYR A 82 -12.66 -5.29 -14.84
CA TYR A 82 -11.41 -4.54 -14.98
C TYR A 82 -10.37 -5.33 -15.77
N TRP A 83 -9.80 -4.69 -16.79
CA TRP A 83 -8.70 -5.24 -17.58
C TRP A 83 -7.42 -4.42 -17.36
N PRO A 84 -6.39 -5.01 -16.72
CA PRO A 84 -5.06 -4.41 -16.62
C PRO A 84 -4.55 -3.89 -17.98
N GLY A 85 -4.04 -2.65 -18.00
CA GLY A 85 -3.49 -2.01 -19.20
C GLY A 85 -4.51 -1.33 -20.12
N HIS A 86 -5.82 -1.52 -19.91
CA HIS A 86 -6.88 -0.79 -20.64
C HIS A 86 -7.54 0.31 -19.79
N GLY A 87 -7.10 0.46 -18.53
CA GLY A 87 -7.64 1.43 -17.57
C GLY A 87 -8.91 0.93 -16.87
N ALA A 88 -9.38 1.69 -15.89
CA ALA A 88 -10.66 1.39 -15.26
C ALA A 88 -11.82 1.79 -16.19
N ASN A 89 -12.83 0.94 -16.32
CA ASN A 89 -14.03 1.25 -17.08
C ASN A 89 -14.89 2.35 -16.41
N LEU A 90 -14.69 2.55 -15.11
CA LEU A 90 -15.44 3.48 -14.26
C LEU A 90 -14.49 4.49 -13.60
N THR A 91 -14.83 5.77 -13.65
CA THR A 91 -14.05 6.86 -13.02
C THR A 91 -13.83 6.63 -11.52
N GLU A 92 -14.82 6.09 -10.83
CA GLU A 92 -14.72 5.81 -9.39
C GLU A 92 -13.70 4.70 -9.11
N LEU A 93 -13.70 3.63 -9.91
CA LEU A 93 -12.71 2.55 -9.75
C LEU A 93 -11.28 3.07 -10.00
N ASP A 94 -11.10 3.94 -11.00
CA ASP A 94 -9.79 4.56 -11.27
C ASP A 94 -9.31 5.43 -10.10
N ARG A 95 -10.22 6.24 -9.52
CA ARG A 95 -9.97 7.03 -8.31
C ARG A 95 -9.56 6.14 -7.14
N GLN A 96 -10.33 5.08 -6.85
CA GLN A 96 -10.02 4.14 -5.76
C GLN A 96 -8.66 3.47 -5.98
N ARG A 97 -8.34 3.10 -7.23
CA ARG A 97 -7.06 2.48 -7.60
C ARG A 97 -5.88 3.43 -7.36
N ILE A 98 -6.03 4.71 -7.70
CA ILE A 98 -5.01 5.75 -7.45
C ILE A 98 -4.82 6.00 -5.96
N LEU A 99 -5.91 6.10 -5.20
CA LEU A 99 -5.85 6.24 -3.74
C LEU A 99 -5.13 5.04 -3.11
N PHE A 100 -5.50 3.82 -3.51
CA PHE A 100 -4.85 2.60 -3.04
C PHE A 100 -3.34 2.59 -3.31
N LEU A 101 -2.91 2.95 -4.53
CA LEU A 101 -1.49 3.06 -4.87
C LEU A 101 -0.77 4.12 -4.01
N ASN A 102 -1.42 5.26 -3.76
CA ASN A 102 -0.85 6.37 -3.00
C ASN A 102 -0.57 6.01 -1.53
N ILE A 103 -1.25 5.01 -0.97
CA ILE A 103 -0.96 4.51 0.38
C ILE A 103 0.50 4.07 0.49
N PHE A 104 1.07 3.47 -0.56
CA PHE A 104 2.45 2.95 -0.58
C PHE A 104 3.52 4.00 -0.91
N ASN A 105 3.12 5.25 -1.17
CA ASN A 105 4.01 6.28 -1.69
C ASN A 105 5.12 6.62 -0.68
N ASN A 106 6.37 6.37 -1.07
CA ASN A 106 7.57 6.61 -0.25
C ASN A 106 7.59 5.89 1.11
N LEU A 107 6.84 4.78 1.27
CA LEU A 107 6.90 3.97 2.48
C LEU A 107 8.00 2.92 2.38
N ASP A 108 8.95 2.97 3.32
CA ASP A 108 9.84 1.84 3.58
C ASP A 108 9.11 0.75 4.38
N GLY A 109 9.75 -0.41 4.57
CA GLY A 109 9.11 -1.55 5.25
C GLY A 109 8.68 -1.24 6.69
N THR A 110 9.49 -0.49 7.43
CA THR A 110 9.17 -0.10 8.82
C THR A 110 7.98 0.84 8.87
N THR A 111 7.96 1.84 8.00
CA THR A 111 6.89 2.83 7.93
C THR A 111 5.59 2.18 7.45
N LEU A 112 5.67 1.24 6.50
CA LEU A 112 4.53 0.48 6.01
C LEU A 112 3.92 -0.42 7.11
N LEU A 113 4.75 -1.06 7.94
CA LEU A 113 4.29 -1.79 9.14
C LEU A 113 3.55 -0.87 10.12
N GLN A 114 4.12 0.31 10.41
CA GLN A 114 3.47 1.28 11.30
C GLN A 114 2.16 1.83 10.72
N THR A 115 2.08 2.03 9.41
CA THR A 115 0.85 2.40 8.71
C THR A 115 -0.21 1.31 8.84
N LEU A 116 0.15 0.04 8.62
CA LEU A 116 -0.77 -1.10 8.76
C LEU A 116 -1.31 -1.20 10.19
N ASP A 117 -0.42 -1.19 11.20
CA ASP A 117 -0.79 -1.21 12.62
C ASP A 117 -1.82 -0.11 12.94
N GLN A 118 -1.63 1.10 12.39
CA GLN A 118 -2.50 2.24 12.64
C GLN A 118 -3.86 2.10 11.96
N ILE A 119 -3.92 1.57 10.73
CA ILE A 119 -5.17 1.28 10.03
C ILE A 119 -5.97 0.23 10.80
N GLU A 120 -5.34 -0.88 11.17
CA GLU A 120 -5.99 -1.96 11.91
C GLU A 120 -6.54 -1.49 13.26
N TRP A 121 -5.79 -0.66 13.99
CA TRP A 121 -6.25 -0.07 15.23
C TRP A 121 -7.47 0.85 15.05
N LEU A 122 -7.52 1.63 13.96
CA LEU A 122 -8.66 2.51 13.68
C LEU A 122 -9.92 1.72 13.33
N LEU A 123 -9.80 0.60 12.62
CA LEU A 123 -10.92 -0.26 12.23
C LEU A 123 -11.49 -1.09 13.39
N GLN A 124 -10.71 -1.33 14.45
CA GLN A 124 -11.14 -2.07 15.65
C GLN A 124 -11.89 -1.19 16.68
N LYS A 125 -11.97 0.12 16.46
CA LYS A 125 -12.65 1.07 17.33
C LYS A 125 -14.09 1.32 16.95
#